data_AF-A0A0G1RLC1-F1
#
_entry.id   AF-A0A0G1RLC1-F1
#
_cell.length_a   1.000
_cell.length_b   1.000
_cell.length_c   1.000
_cell.angle_alpha   90.00
_cell.angle_beta   90.00
_cell.angle_gamma   90.00
#
_symmetry.space_group_name_H-M   'P 1'
#
loop_
_entity.id
_entity.type
_entity.pdbx_description
1 polymer ?
#
loop_
_entity_poly.entity_id
_entity_poly.type
_entity_poly.pdbx_seq_one_letter_code
_entity_poly.pdbx_strand_id
1 'polypeptide(L)'
;MSSFWKKQLPDVFHCPVCQKHHQALHVRMLGSEEGTSLSHATCPSCQHSFLYVLKEQSEGTISVGMITDLLPDDVPHLLEDKVSLDDILALHAWLKHPSWKRDDWKISQKSETHPQVPIDKKRKISHNSDHI
;
A
#
# COMPACT_ATOMS: atom_id res chain seq x y z
N MET A 1 9.02 -24.27 -17.90
CA MET A 1 8.24 -23.46 -16.95
C MET A 1 8.96 -22.11 -16.84
N SER A 2 8.41 -21.07 -17.47
CA SER A 2 9.12 -19.82 -17.76
C SER A 2 9.47 -19.06 -16.47
N SER A 3 10.76 -18.77 -16.32
CA SER A 3 11.36 -17.99 -15.23
C SER A 3 11.11 -16.47 -15.38
N PHE A 4 10.01 -16.07 -16.01
CA PHE A 4 9.83 -14.71 -16.54
C PHE A 4 9.25 -13.72 -15.52
N TRP A 5 8.48 -14.19 -14.53
CA TRP A 5 7.85 -13.36 -13.49
C TRP A 5 8.84 -12.65 -12.56
N LYS A 6 10.13 -13.02 -12.56
CA LYS A 6 11.18 -12.32 -11.81
C LYS A 6 11.56 -10.97 -12.41
N LYS A 7 11.08 -10.60 -13.61
CA LYS A 7 11.60 -9.47 -14.41
C LYS A 7 10.57 -8.41 -14.78
N GLN A 8 9.50 -8.23 -14.00
CA GLN A 8 8.47 -7.23 -14.35
C GLN A 8 8.67 -5.84 -13.76
N LEU A 9 9.59 -5.64 -12.82
CA LEU A 9 9.91 -4.29 -12.34
C LEU A 9 11.34 -3.91 -12.69
N PRO A 10 11.58 -2.64 -13.04
CA PRO A 10 12.92 -2.19 -13.33
C PRO A 10 13.81 -2.53 -12.13
N ASP A 11 15.01 -3.06 -12.38
CA ASP A 11 16.02 -3.36 -11.34
C ASP A 11 16.26 -2.16 -10.42
N VAL A 12 15.93 -0.96 -10.91
CA VAL A 12 15.90 0.30 -10.19
C VAL A 12 14.51 0.93 -10.27
N PHE A 13 13.83 1.01 -9.12
CA PHE A 13 12.63 1.83 -8.97
C PHE A 13 12.99 3.26 -8.58
N HIS A 14 12.44 4.26 -9.27
CA HIS A 14 12.53 5.66 -8.89
C HIS A 14 11.22 6.10 -8.24
N CYS A 15 11.25 6.43 -6.94
CA CYS A 15 10.06 6.83 -6.21
C CYS A 15 9.60 8.23 -6.64
N PRO A 16 8.38 8.42 -7.17
CA PRO A 16 7.92 9.74 -7.61
C PRO A 16 7.64 10.70 -6.44
N VAL A 17 7.57 10.20 -5.20
CA VAL A 17 7.31 11.00 -4.01
C VAL A 17 8.62 11.55 -3.41
N CYS A 18 9.59 10.68 -3.13
CA CYS A 18 10.83 11.08 -2.47
C CYS A 18 12.06 11.11 -3.41
N GLN A 19 11.88 10.78 -4.69
CA GLN A 19 12.89 10.78 -5.76
C GLN A 19 14.09 9.86 -5.52
N LYS A 20 14.03 8.99 -4.50
CA LYS A 20 15.09 8.02 -4.23
C LYS A 20 14.99 6.83 -5.17
N HIS A 21 16.16 6.36 -5.56
CA HIS A 21 16.33 5.13 -6.32
C HIS A 21 16.43 3.94 -5.36
N HIS A 22 15.75 2.86 -5.71
CA HIS A 22 15.70 1.63 -4.95
C HIS A 22 16.11 0.46 -5.84
N GLN A 23 17.20 -0.20 -5.47
CA GLN A 23 17.54 -1.51 -6.02
C GLN A 23 16.65 -2.55 -5.31
N ALA A 24 15.87 -3.30 -6.08
CA ALA A 24 14.94 -4.32 -5.59
C ALA A 24 13.86 -3.80 -4.62
N LEU A 25 12.83 -3.16 -5.18
CA LEU A 25 11.62 -2.82 -4.44
C LEU A 25 10.89 -4.12 -4.02
N HIS A 26 10.45 -4.21 -2.77
CA HIS A 26 9.59 -5.33 -2.36
C HIS A 26 8.23 -5.14 -3.03
N VAL A 27 7.92 -6.03 -3.95
CA VAL A 27 6.75 -5.92 -4.81
C VAL A 27 5.96 -7.19 -4.68
N ARG A 28 4.69 -7.02 -4.33
CA ARG A 28 3.71 -8.08 -4.28
C ARG A 28 2.94 -8.06 -5.59
N MET A 29 3.10 -9.10 -6.41
CA MET A 29 2.20 -9.33 -7.54
C MET A 29 0.83 -9.74 -6.99
N LEU A 30 -0.19 -9.04 -7.45
CA LEU A 30 -1.57 -9.17 -6.97
C LEU A 30 -2.41 -10.01 -7.92
N GLY A 31 -2.08 -9.97 -9.21
CA GLY A 31 -2.75 -10.75 -10.24
C GLY A 31 -2.07 -10.59 -11.59
N SER A 32 -2.35 -11.53 -12.49
CA SER A 32 -1.92 -11.45 -13.88
C SER A 32 -2.95 -12.07 -14.81
N GLU A 33 -3.21 -11.44 -15.94
CA GLU A 33 -4.10 -11.93 -16.99
C GLU A 33 -3.62 -11.42 -18.35
N GLU A 34 -3.54 -12.29 -19.35
CA GLU A 34 -3.25 -11.93 -20.76
C GLU A 34 -2.11 -10.90 -20.97
N GLY A 35 -0.93 -11.16 -20.38
CA GLY A 35 0.22 -10.25 -20.51
C GLY A 35 0.09 -8.95 -19.70
N THR A 36 -0.99 -8.80 -18.93
CA THR A 36 -1.19 -7.73 -17.96
C THR A 36 -0.86 -8.24 -16.56
N SER A 37 -0.11 -7.49 -15.77
CA SER A 37 0.12 -7.76 -14.35
C SER A 37 -0.27 -6.57 -13.49
N LEU A 38 -0.81 -6.86 -12.32
CA LEU A 38 -1.08 -5.89 -11.27
C LEU A 38 -0.13 -6.16 -10.10
N SER A 39 0.52 -5.12 -9.63
CA SER A 39 1.51 -5.20 -8.56
C SER A 39 1.33 -4.07 -7.56
N HIS A 40 1.54 -4.38 -6.28
CA HIS A 40 1.64 -3.41 -5.20
C HIS A 40 3.09 -3.30 -4.75
N ALA A 41 3.51 -2.09 -4.41
CA ALA A 41 4.82 -1.87 -3.83
C ALA A 41 4.82 -0.72 -2.83
N THR A 42 5.73 -0.80 -1.86
CA THR A 42 5.92 0.25 -0.86
C THR A 42 7.34 0.76 -0.92
N CYS A 43 7.52 2.08 -0.99
CA CYS A 43 8.85 2.68 -0.95
C CYS A 43 9.46 2.52 0.45
N PRO A 44 10.65 1.91 0.61
CA PRO A 44 11.25 1.74 1.93
C PRO A 44 11.79 3.05 2.52
N SER A 45 11.94 4.12 1.73
CA SER A 45 12.39 5.42 2.22
C SER A 45 11.27 6.29 2.78
N CYS A 46 10.14 6.41 2.06
CA CYS A 46 9.05 7.33 2.41
C CYS A 46 7.73 6.62 2.71
N GLN A 47 7.72 5.29 2.68
CA GLN A 47 6.58 4.43 3.05
C GLN A 47 5.29 4.64 2.26
N HIS A 48 5.33 5.44 1.18
CA HIS A 48 4.18 5.56 0.28
C HIS A 48 3.98 4.25 -0.47
N SER A 49 2.71 3.88 -0.63
CA SER A 49 2.28 2.71 -1.40
C SER A 49 1.96 3.11 -2.83
N PHE A 50 2.18 2.16 -3.72
CA PHE A 50 1.98 2.32 -5.14
C PHE A 50 1.31 1.09 -5.72
N LEU A 51 0.39 1.31 -6.65
CA LEU A 51 -0.19 0.26 -7.48
C LEU A 51 0.33 0.43 -8.91
N TYR A 52 0.77 -0.66 -9.52
CA TYR A 52 1.28 -0.69 -10.90
C TYR A 52 0.54 -1.72 -11.74
N VAL A 53 0.07 -1.28 -12.90
CA VAL A 53 -0.39 -2.15 -13.98
C VAL A 53 0.68 -2.15 -15.07
N LEU A 54 1.14 -3.33 -15.47
CA LEU A 54 2.07 -3.51 -16.57
C LEU A 54 1.40 -4.38 -17.62
N LYS A 55 1.31 -3.89 -18.86
CA LYS A 55 0.74 -4.64 -19.99
C LYS A 55 1.77 -4.82 -21.09
N GLU A 56 2.03 -6.07 -21.44
CA GLU A 56 2.83 -6.45 -22.58
C GLU A 56 2.04 -6.26 -23.88
N GLN A 57 2.71 -5.70 -24.88
CA GLN A 57 2.21 -5.53 -26.24
C GLN A 57 3.32 -5.92 -27.22
N SER A 58 2.96 -6.13 -28.49
CA SER A 58 3.92 -6.53 -29.53
C SER A 58 5.07 -5.53 -29.71
N GLU A 59 4.85 -4.26 -29.40
CA GLU A 59 5.83 -3.17 -29.59
C GLU A 59 6.50 -2.73 -28.28
N GLY A 60 6.22 -3.37 -27.14
CA GLY A 60 6.83 -3.05 -25.85
C GLY A 60 5.92 -3.28 -24.65
N THR A 61 6.25 -2.64 -23.54
CA THR A 61 5.46 -2.72 -22.30
C THR A 61 4.89 -1.35 -21.96
N ILE A 62 3.57 -1.29 -21.74
CA ILE A 62 2.91 -0.10 -21.20
C ILE A 62 2.81 -0.25 -19.68
N SER A 63 3.19 0.79 -18.94
CA SER A 63 3.07 0.84 -17.49
C SER A 63 2.16 1.99 -17.04
N VAL A 64 1.19 1.71 -16.18
CA VAL A 64 0.40 2.72 -15.46
C VAL A 64 0.62 2.53 -13.97
N GLY A 65 0.98 3.61 -13.27
CA GLY A 65 1.20 3.59 -11.83
C GLY A 65 0.38 4.66 -11.14
N MET A 66 -0.10 4.36 -9.93
CA MET A 66 -0.72 5.34 -9.05
C MET A 66 -0.18 5.26 -7.63
N ILE A 67 -0.11 6.41 -6.97
CA ILE A 67 0.13 6.50 -5.53
C ILE A 67 -1.18 6.14 -4.84
N THR A 68 -1.10 5.33 -3.81
CA THR A 68 -2.27 4.86 -3.07
C THR A 68 -1.94 4.76 -1.58
N ASP A 69 -2.97 4.83 -0.76
CA ASP A 69 -2.93 4.51 0.67
C ASP A 69 -3.19 3.02 0.95
N LEU A 70 -3.49 2.21 -0.07
CA LEU A 70 -3.70 0.77 0.07
C LEU A 70 -2.49 0.08 0.69
N LEU A 71 -2.74 -0.72 1.72
CA LEU A 71 -1.80 -1.69 2.25
C LEU A 71 -1.78 -2.93 1.33
N PRO A 72 -0.70 -3.73 1.36
CA PRO A 72 -0.62 -4.94 0.56
C PRO A 72 -1.79 -5.92 0.76
N ASP A 73 -2.41 -5.89 1.94
CA ASP A 73 -3.53 -6.76 2.32
C ASP A 73 -4.90 -6.18 1.96
N ASP A 74 -4.99 -4.88 1.64
CA ASP A 74 -6.25 -4.24 1.21
C ASP A 74 -6.58 -4.55 -0.24
N VAL A 75 -5.56 -4.88 -1.04
CA VAL A 75 -5.72 -4.98 -2.49
C VAL A 75 -6.57 -6.18 -2.94
N PRO A 76 -6.45 -7.39 -2.35
CA PRO A 76 -7.37 -8.48 -2.68
C PRO A 76 -8.84 -8.09 -2.49
N HIS A 77 -9.17 -7.39 -1.41
CA HIS A 77 -10.52 -6.90 -1.15
C HIS A 77 -11.01 -5.95 -2.25
N LEU A 78 -10.16 -5.03 -2.70
CA LEU A 78 -10.49 -4.12 -3.80
C LEU A 78 -10.80 -4.84 -5.13
N LEU A 79 -10.14 -5.97 -5.39
CA LEU A 79 -10.29 -6.72 -6.64
C LEU A 79 -11.51 -7.64 -6.63
N GLU A 80 -11.87 -8.17 -5.46
CA GLU A 80 -12.98 -9.11 -5.30
C GLU A 80 -14.32 -8.41 -5.07
N ASP A 81 -14.32 -7.26 -4.39
CA ASP A 81 -15.52 -6.51 -4.06
C ASP A 81 -16.03 -5.71 -5.27
N LYS A 82 -17.03 -6.27 -5.95
CA LYS A 82 -17.70 -5.57 -7.05
C LYS A 82 -18.56 -4.43 -6.50
N VAL A 83 -18.14 -3.20 -6.76
CA VAL A 83 -18.96 -2.02 -6.49
C VAL A 83 -20.10 -1.94 -7.53
N SER A 84 -21.34 -1.98 -7.07
CA SER A 84 -22.53 -1.86 -7.91
C SER A 84 -22.99 -0.40 -8.06
N LEU A 85 -23.90 -0.15 -9.00
CA LEU A 85 -24.53 1.18 -9.14
C LEU A 85 -25.29 1.59 -7.87
N ASP A 86 -25.96 0.64 -7.22
CA ASP A 86 -26.73 0.90 -6.01
C ASP A 86 -25.82 1.31 -4.85
N ASP A 87 -24.62 0.72 -4.75
CA ASP A 87 -23.60 1.13 -3.76
C ASP A 87 -23.18 2.59 -3.98
N ILE A 88 -22.98 3.00 -5.24
CA ILE A 88 -22.62 4.37 -5.60
C ILE A 88 -23.77 5.34 -5.27
N LEU A 89 -25.01 4.98 -5.59
CA LEU A 89 -26.19 5.80 -5.30
C LEU A 89 -26.41 5.94 -3.79
N ALA A 90 -26.25 4.86 -3.04
CA ALA A 90 -26.32 4.84 -1.59
C ALA A 90 -25.24 5.72 -0.97
N LEU A 91 -23.99 5.60 -1.41
CA LEU A 91 -22.87 6.44 -0.96
C LEU A 91 -23.14 7.92 -1.26
N HIS A 92 -23.60 8.25 -2.47
CA HIS A 92 -23.91 9.62 -2.84
C HIS A 92 -25.07 10.21 -2.00
N ALA A 93 -26.12 9.43 -1.74
CA ALA A 93 -27.21 9.84 -0.86
C ALA A 93 -26.73 10.09 0.57
N TRP A 94 -25.87 9.20 1.09
CA TRP A 94 -25.24 9.35 2.40
C TRP A 94 -24.35 10.60 2.48
N LEU A 95 -23.51 10.84 1.48
CA LEU A 95 -22.64 12.02 1.40
C LEU A 95 -23.41 13.35 1.33
N LYS A 96 -24.64 13.34 0.79
CA LYS A 96 -25.54 14.53 0.76
C LYS A 96 -26.17 14.84 2.12
N HIS A 97 -26.27 13.84 2.99
CA HIS A 97 -26.79 13.98 4.34
C HIS A 97 -25.75 13.53 5.38
N PRO A 98 -24.55 14.15 5.41
CA PRO A 98 -23.50 13.69 6.30
C PRO A 98 -23.95 13.97 7.73
N SER A 99 -24.29 12.91 8.47
CA SER A 99 -24.44 12.95 9.92
C SER A 99 -23.13 13.38 10.61
N TRP A 100 -21.99 13.27 9.91
CA TRP A 100 -20.67 13.77 10.30
C TRP A 100 -20.56 15.31 10.31
N LYS A 101 -21.63 16.13 10.32
CA LYS A 101 -21.48 17.60 10.35
C LYS A 101 -20.84 18.09 11.67
N ARG A 102 -19.51 18.11 11.66
CA ARG A 102 -18.47 18.87 12.36
C ARG A 102 -18.46 19.04 13.89
N ASP A 103 -19.46 18.59 14.66
CA ASP A 103 -19.40 18.76 16.12
C ASP A 103 -18.96 17.49 16.90
N ASP A 104 -18.94 16.32 16.27
CA ASP A 104 -18.66 15.05 16.96
C ASP A 104 -17.18 14.64 17.03
N TRP A 105 -16.29 15.26 16.25
CA TRP A 105 -14.83 15.03 16.37
C TRP A 105 -14.31 15.37 17.79
N LYS A 106 -15.01 16.26 18.52
CA LYS A 106 -14.64 16.59 19.90
C LYS A 106 -15.04 15.52 20.93
N ILE A 107 -15.84 14.52 20.56
CA ILE A 107 -16.33 13.48 21.49
C ILE A 107 -15.44 12.23 21.45
N SER A 108 -14.73 11.95 20.34
CA SER A 108 -13.90 10.74 20.22
C SER A 108 -12.53 10.80 20.92
N GLN A 109 -12.14 11.92 21.53
CA GLN A 109 -10.89 12.05 22.31
C GLN A 109 -11.08 11.73 23.81
N LYS A 110 -12.27 11.30 24.26
CA LYS A 110 -12.54 11.11 25.69
C LYS A 110 -12.89 9.70 26.16
N SER A 111 -13.00 8.70 25.26
CA SER A 111 -13.39 7.34 25.67
C SER A 111 -12.43 6.22 25.31
N GLU A 112 -11.25 6.50 24.73
CA GLU A 112 -10.21 5.48 24.61
C GLU A 112 -9.31 5.52 25.85
N THR A 113 -9.74 4.89 26.94
CA THR A 113 -8.78 4.29 27.86
C THR A 113 -8.11 3.14 27.13
N HIS A 114 -7.10 3.47 26.31
CA HIS A 114 -6.23 2.49 25.70
C HIS A 114 -5.63 1.62 26.82
N PRO A 115 -5.77 0.28 26.80
CA PRO A 115 -5.03 -0.57 27.72
C PRO A 115 -3.55 -0.26 27.54
N GLN A 116 -2.90 0.23 28.59
CA GLN A 116 -1.47 0.41 28.61
C GLN A 116 -0.85 -0.98 28.57
N VAL A 117 -0.40 -1.43 27.39
CA VAL A 117 0.52 -2.56 27.30
C VAL A 117 1.79 -2.13 28.05
N PRO A 118 2.20 -2.81 29.13
CA PRO A 118 3.40 -2.40 29.85
C PRO A 118 4.60 -2.50 28.92
N ILE A 119 5.18 -1.37 28.57
CA ILE A 119 6.48 -1.32 27.91
C ILE A 119 7.50 -1.76 28.94
N ASP A 120 7.94 -3.01 28.86
CA ASP A 120 9.00 -3.54 29.70
C ASP A 120 10.33 -2.86 29.34
N LYS A 121 10.67 -1.80 30.08
CA LYS A 121 11.89 -0.99 29.92
C LYS A 121 13.15 -1.71 30.44
N LYS A 122 13.29 -3.01 30.19
CA LYS A 122 14.50 -3.77 30.54
C LYS A 122 14.88 -4.76 29.44
N ARG A 123 15.42 -4.23 28.35
CA ARG A 123 16.42 -4.98 27.56
C ARG A 123 17.67 -4.09 27.43
N LYS A 124 18.50 -4.13 28.47
CA LYS A 124 19.88 -3.64 28.39
C LYS A 124 20.60 -4.53 27.39
N ILE A 125 20.84 -4.03 26.18
CA ILE A 125 21.82 -4.64 25.27
C ILE A 125 23.16 -4.08 25.73
N SER A 126 23.92 -4.90 26.43
CA SER A 126 25.32 -4.65 26.74
C SER A 126 26.11 -4.50 25.45
N HIS A 127 26.65 -3.31 25.19
CA HIS A 127 27.82 -3.15 24.33
C HIS A 127 28.98 -3.85 25.02
N ASN A 128 29.44 -4.97 24.46
CA ASN A 128 30.79 -5.46 24.74
C ASN A 128 31.67 -5.03 23.57
N SER A 129 32.49 -4.02 23.81
CA SER A 129 33.55 -3.56 22.92
C SER A 129 34.83 -4.28 23.31
N ASP A 130 35.17 -5.34 22.60
CA ASP A 130 36.50 -5.95 22.65
C ASP A 130 37.24 -5.65 21.35
N HIS A 131 38.11 -4.65 21.42
CA HIS A 131 39.29 -4.56 20.58
C HIS A 131 40.45 -5.20 21.34
N ILE A 132 41.05 -6.25 20.76
CA ILE A 132 42.49 -6.48 20.52
C ILE A 132 42.62 -7.82 19.79
#